data_AF-A0A6M1NFD4-F1
#
_entry.id   AF-A0A6M1NFD4-F1
#
_cell.length_a   1.000
_cell.length_b   1.000
_cell.length_c   1.000
_cell.angle_alpha   90.00
_cell.angle_beta   90.00
_cell.angle_gamma   90.00
#
_symmetry.space_group_name_H-M   'P 1'
#
loop_
_entity.id
_entity.type
_entity.pdbx_description
1 polymer ?
#
loop_
_entity_poly.entity_id
_entity_poly.type
_entity_poly.pdbx_seq_one_letter_code
_entity_poly.pdbx_strand_id
1 'polypeptide(L)' 'MAIKFNIQEIPCNIFGGYIIRLGSLGSFHLGSGSVSSETADEVTDANIHRRRVLFQNGGRSRNVMTDLTFKKIE' A
#
# COMPACT_ATOMS: atom_id res chain seq x y z
N MET A 1 5.68 11.77 -22.22
CA MET A 1 5.96 10.32 -22.13
C MET A 1 4.98 9.72 -21.15
N ALA A 2 3.95 9.01 -21.63
CA ALA A 2 2.99 8.35 -20.75
C ALA A 2 3.61 7.02 -20.30
N ILE A 3 3.92 6.90 -19.00
CA ILE A 3 4.37 5.62 -18.42
C ILE A 3 3.17 4.68 -18.52
N LYS A 4 3.26 3.67 -19.40
CA LYS A 4 2.28 2.58 -19.45
C LYS A 4 2.36 1.86 -18.10
N PHE A 5 1.32 2.02 -17.30
CA PHE A 5 1.22 1.35 -16.02
C PHE A 5 0.72 -0.08 -16.24
N ASN A 6 1.59 -1.07 -16.07
CA ASN A 6 1.21 -2.48 -16.18
C ASN A 6 0.86 -3.04 -14.79
N ILE A 7 -0.39 -3.46 -14.61
CA ILE A 7 -0.90 -4.02 -13.35
C ILE A 7 -0.12 -5.28 -12.96
N GLN A 8 0.40 -6.03 -13.93
CA GLN A 8 1.18 -7.25 -13.69
C GLN A 8 2.55 -6.98 -13.04
N GLU A 9 3.08 -5.77 -13.13
CA GLU A 9 4.37 -5.41 -12.51
C GLU A 9 4.22 -4.97 -11.05
N ILE A 10 2.99 -4.73 -10.60
CA ILE A 10 2.69 -4.32 -9.22
C ILE A 10 3.21 -5.34 -8.19
N PRO A 11 2.93 -6.65 -8.31
CA PRO A 11 3.37 -7.63 -7.31
C PRO A 11 4.90 -7.74 -7.25
N CYS A 12 5.58 -7.73 -8.40
CA CYS A 12 7.04 -7.84 -8.46
C CYS A 12 7.72 -6.65 -7.79
N ASN A 13 7.26 -5.44 -8.09
CA ASN A 13 7.81 -4.22 -7.49
C ASN A 13 7.51 -4.13 -5.98
N ILE A 14 6.32 -4.52 -5.54
CA ILE A 14 5.99 -4.55 -4.10
C ILE A 14 6.82 -5.60 -3.36
N PHE A 15 7.06 -6.77 -3.96
CA PHE A 15 7.87 -7.82 -3.35
C PHE A 15 9.31 -7.38 -3.11
N GLY A 16 9.86 -6.55 -4.01
CA GLY A 16 11.16 -5.90 -3.83
C GLY A 16 11.18 -4.76 -2.79
N GLY A 17 10.06 -4.48 -2.12
CA GLY A 17 9.94 -3.38 -1.15
C GLY A 17 9.74 -2.01 -1.77
N TYR A 18 9.49 -1.92 -3.08
CA TYR A 18 9.29 -0.64 -3.76
C TYR A 18 7.89 -0.07 -3.50
N ILE A 19 7.83 1.26 -3.35
CA ILE A 19 6.58 2.01 -3.28
C ILE A 19 6.17 2.37 -4.71
N ILE A 20 4.99 1.91 -5.11
CA ILE A 20 4.45 2.17 -6.44
C ILE A 20 3.48 3.36 -6.36
N ARG A 21 3.84 4.47 -7.00
CA ARG A 21 3.02 5.69 -7.04
C ARG A 21 2.18 5.74 -8.31
N LEU A 22 0.86 5.91 -8.15
CA LEU A 22 -0.13 5.99 -9.23
C LEU A 22 -0.55 7.43 -9.49
N GLY A 23 0.42 8.35 -9.54
CA GLY A 23 0.13 9.78 -9.65
C GLY A 23 -0.87 10.26 -8.59
N SER A 24 -1.96 10.90 -9.02
CA SER A 24 -3.00 11.44 -8.13
C SER A 24 -3.94 10.39 -7.52
N LEU A 25 -3.91 9.15 -8.01
CA LEU A 25 -4.81 8.08 -7.57
C LEU A 25 -4.41 7.56 -6.19
N GLY A 26 -3.11 7.45 -5.92
CA GLY A 26 -2.60 6.96 -4.65
C GLY A 26 -1.26 6.24 -4.79
N SER A 27 -0.95 5.41 -3.80
CA SER A 27 0.26 4.58 -3.81
C SER A 27 0.02 3.22 -3.19
N PHE A 28 0.73 2.21 -3.70
CA PHE A 28 0.84 0.89 -3.09
C PHE A 28 2.19 0.77 -2.39
N HIS A 29 2.20 0.18 -1.20
CA HIS A 29 3.42 -0.11 -0.46
C HIS A 29 3.26 -1.34 0.43
N LEU A 30 4.38 -1.99 0.74
CA LEU A 30 4.43 -3.06 1.71
C LEU A 30 4.39 -2.47 3.12
N GLY A 31 3.41 -2.89 3.92
CA GLY A 31 3.38 -2.63 5.35
C GLY A 31 3.90 -3.86 6.10
N SER A 32 5.03 -3.71 6.77
CA SER A 32 5.56 -4.69 7.73
C SER A 32 5.31 -4.23 9.16
N GLY A 33 4.82 -5.13 10.00
CA GLY A 33 4.77 -4.94 11.45
C GLY A 33 5.62 -6.01 12.11
N SER A 34 6.52 -5.58 13.00
CA SER A 34 7.39 -6.46 13.76
C SER A 34 7.25 -6.21 15.25
N VAL A 35 7.57 -7.22 16.05
CA VAL A 35 7.79 -7.06 17.50
C VAL A 35 9.28 -6.85 17.73
N SER A 36 9.61 -5.85 18.55
CA SER A 36 10.98 -5.54 18.96
C SER A 36 11.49 -6.62 19.91
N SER A 37 12.76 -7.00 19.78
CA SER A 37 13.47 -7.86 20.74
C SER A 37 14.49 -7.05 21.54
N GLU A 38 14.92 -7.58 22.68
CA GLU A 38 15.89 -6.91 23.55
C GLU A 38 17.33 -7.04 23.02
N THR A 39 17.65 -8.15 22.34
CA THR A 39 18.98 -8.38 21.77
C THR A 39 18.96 -8.53 20.25
N ALA A 40 20.09 -8.23 19.60
CA ALA A 40 20.23 -8.32 18.15
C ALA A 40 20.13 -9.76 17.64
N ASP A 41 20.64 -10.73 18.39
CA ASP A 41 20.56 -12.16 18.07
C ASP A 41 19.11 -12.70 18.08
N GLU A 42 18.21 -12.02 18.79
CA GLU A 42 16.77 -12.35 18.86
C GLU A 42 15.94 -11.66 17.75
N VAL A 43 16.57 -10.87 16.88
CA VAL A 43 15.91 -10.26 15.73
C VAL A 43 16.00 -11.20 14.54
N THR A 44 14.91 -11.92 14.28
CA THR A 44 14.78 -12.89 13.19
C THR A 44 13.60 -12.57 12.27
N ASP A 45 13.47 -13.25 11.12
CA ASP A 45 12.30 -13.13 10.23
C ASP A 45 10.98 -13.46 10.96
N ALA A 46 11.04 -14.32 11.97
CA ALA A 46 9.87 -14.71 12.77
C ALA A 46 9.29 -13.53 13.56
N ASN A 47 10.08 -12.49 13.84
CA ASN A 47 9.63 -11.27 14.53
C ASN A 47 8.74 -10.39 13.63
N ILE A 48 8.70 -10.63 12.30
CA ILE A 48 7.82 -9.94 11.36
C ILE A 48 6.47 -10.65 11.31
N HIS A 49 5.55 -10.23 12.17
CA HIS A 49 4.23 -10.88 12.31
C HIS A 49 3.18 -10.38 11.32
N ARG A 50 3.35 -9.19 10.74
CA ARG A 50 2.35 -8.60 9.83
C ARG A 50 2.99 -8.21 8.50
N ARG A 51 2.51 -8.80 7.42
CA ARG A 51 2.91 -8.48 6.04
C ARG A 51 1.64 -8.19 5.25
N ARG A 52 1.47 -6.97 4.74
CA ARG A 52 0.28 -6.58 3.97
C ARG A 52 0.63 -5.59 2.87
N VAL A 53 -0.09 -5.66 1.77
CA VAL A 53 -0.10 -4.60 0.77
C VAL A 53 -1.07 -3.53 1.22
N LEU A 54 -0.58 -2.31 1.37
CA LEU A 54 -1.38 -1.14 1.71
C LEU A 54 -1.58 -0.28 0.48
N PHE A 55 -2.81 0.19 0.29
CA PHE A 55 -3.11 1.24 -0.67
C PHE A 55 -3.44 2.52 0.09
N GLN A 56 -2.67 3.57 -0.15
CA GLN A 56 -2.95 4.91 0.36
C GLN A 56 -3.58 5.74 -0.74
N ASN A 57 -4.81 6.21 -0.50
CA ASN A 57 -5.56 7.01 -1.45
C ASN A 57 -4.91 8.40 -1.64
N GLY A 58 -4.71 8.77 -2.90
CA GLY A 58 -4.22 10.10 -3.28
C GLY A 58 -5.30 11.16 -3.27
N GLY A 59 -4.91 12.43 -3.45
CA GLY A 59 -5.81 13.58 -3.35
C GLY A 59 -7.05 13.49 -4.26
N ARG A 60 -6.90 12.98 -5.48
CA ARG A 60 -8.04 12.83 -6.41
C ARG A 60 -9.06 11.83 -5.90
N SER A 61 -8.60 10.66 -5.43
CA SER A 61 -9.46 9.63 -4.86
C SER A 61 -10.14 10.10 -3.59
N ARG A 62 -9.42 10.86 -2.75
CA ARG A 62 -9.98 11.46 -1.53
C ARG A 62 -11.10 12.46 -1.85
N ASN A 63 -10.88 13.36 -2.82
CA ASN A 63 -11.90 14.35 -3.19
C ASN A 63 -13.17 13.69 -3.73
N VAL A 64 -13.03 12.71 -4.62
CA VAL A 64 -14.19 11.96 -5.14
C VAL A 64 -14.94 11.25 -4.02
N MET A 65 -14.24 10.67 -3.03
CA MET A 65 -14.88 10.04 -1.87
C MET A 65 -15.63 11.03 -0.97
N THR A 66 -15.16 12.28 -0.86
CA THR A 66 -15.82 13.32 -0.06
C THR A 66 -17.18 13.73 -0.66
N ASP A 67 -17.31 13.73 -1.98
CA ASP A 67 -18.53 14.15 -2.67
C ASP A 67 -19.57 13.01 -2.81
N LEU A 68 -19.29 11.83 -2.26
CA LEU A 68 -20.22 10.70 -2.29
C LEU A 68 -21.43 10.98 -1.38
N THR A 69 -22.62 11.00 -1.98
CA THR A 69 -23.89 11.10 -1.27
C THR A 69 -24.57 9.75 -1.22
N PHE A 70 -25.10 9.39 -0.04
CA PHE A 70 -25.85 8.15 0.11
C PHE A 70 -27.27 8.36 -0.42
N LYS A 71 -27.67 7.58 -1.43
CA LYS A 71 -29.06 7.52 -1.88
C LYS A 71 -29.63 6.16 -1.52
N LYS A 72 -30.65 6.16 -0.65
CA LYS A 72 -31.47 4.97 -0.42
C LYS A 72 -32.30 4.72 -1.68
N ILE A 73 -32.21 3.51 -2.21
CA ILE A 73 -33.11 3.02 -3.26
C ILE A 73 -34.34 2.48 -2.52
N GLU A 74 -35.50 3.07 -2.79
CA GLU A 74 -36.81 2.55 -2.36
C GLU A 74 -37.30 1.46 -3.31
#